data_AF-B2D2D0-F1
#
_entry.id   AF-B2D2D0-F1
#
_cell.length_a   1.000
_cell.length_b   1.000
_cell.length_c   1.000
_cell.angle_alpha   90.00
_cell.angle_beta   90.00
_cell.angle_gamma   90.00
#
_symmetry.space_group_name_H-M   'P 1'
#
loop_
_entity.id
_entity.type
_entity.pdbx_description
1 polymer ?
#
loop_
_entity_poly.entity_id
_entity_poly.type
_entity_poly.pdbx_seq_one_letter_code
_entity_poly.pdbx_strand_id
1 'polypeptide(L)'
;MKAVVLLALFVAVVVAEELQFPCPKKDRPAGQNDCSYYCQIKGQWELGKYQNNIPCDYNSQGDGICKEGLCHYNEKGSSGSDRNTGGSQNHPEEEEEEWDRK
;
A
#
# COMPACT_ATOMS: atom_id res chain seq x y z
N MET A 1 19.53 31.27 38.06
CA MET A 1 19.94 30.22 37.08
C MET A 1 19.46 28.84 37.53
N LYS A 2 18.16 28.49 37.44
CA LYS A 2 17.67 27.12 37.79
C LYS A 2 16.40 26.67 37.05
N ALA A 3 15.83 27.47 36.15
CA ALA A 3 14.49 27.20 35.58
C ALA A 3 14.49 26.79 34.10
N VAL A 4 15.65 26.58 33.47
CA VAL A 4 15.74 26.31 32.02
C VAL A 4 15.96 24.82 31.72
N VAL A 5 16.24 23.99 32.73
CA VAL A 5 16.75 22.62 32.52
C VAL A 5 15.65 21.55 32.40
N LEU A 6 14.37 21.88 32.66
CA LEU A 6 13.32 20.86 32.81
C LEU A 6 12.37 20.69 31.60
N LEU A 7 12.55 21.44 30.51
CA LEU A 7 11.56 21.47 29.41
C LEU A 7 12.06 20.87 28.08
N ALA A 8 13.11 20.06 28.09
CA ALA A 8 13.73 19.49 26.87
C ALA A 8 13.75 17.96 26.81
N LEU A 9 12.77 17.28 27.41
CA LEU A 9 12.63 15.80 27.37
C LEU A 9 11.25 15.36 26.87
N PHE A 10 10.71 16.04 25.85
CA PHE A 10 9.65 15.45 25.03
C PHE A 10 10.29 14.73 23.83
N VAL A 11 10.90 13.57 24.11
CA VAL A 11 11.29 12.63 23.06
C VAL A 11 10.01 11.94 22.60
N ALA A 12 9.44 12.38 21.49
CA ALA A 12 8.34 11.70 20.84
C ALA A 12 8.83 10.32 20.36
N VAL A 13 8.44 9.26 21.07
CA VAL A 13 8.59 7.89 20.60
C VAL A 13 7.54 7.70 19.50
N VAL A 14 7.94 7.89 18.25
CA VAL A 14 7.18 7.41 17.09
C VAL A 14 7.32 5.89 17.09
N VAL A 15 6.26 5.20 17.52
CA VAL A 15 6.15 3.76 17.34
C VAL A 15 5.84 3.55 15.87
N ALA A 16 6.83 3.08 15.10
CA ALA A 16 6.57 2.60 13.76
C ALA A 16 5.72 1.33 13.88
N GLU A 17 4.44 1.41 13.52
CA GLU A 17 3.61 0.22 13.38
C GLU A 17 4.14 -0.57 12.18
N GLU A 18 4.96 -1.59 12.46
CA GLU A 18 5.34 -2.55 11.42
C GLU A 18 4.09 -3.28 10.95
N LEU A 19 3.77 -3.17 9.66
CA LEU A 19 2.67 -3.93 9.04
C LEU A 19 2.89 -5.43 9.29
N GLN A 20 2.11 -6.00 10.21
CA GLN A 20 2.12 -7.43 10.50
C GLN A 20 1.17 -8.15 9.56
N PHE A 21 1.62 -9.30 9.05
CA PHE A 21 0.83 -10.17 8.19
C PHE A 21 0.66 -11.54 8.86
N PRO A 22 -0.20 -11.67 9.89
CA PRO A 22 -0.34 -12.91 10.64
C PRO A 22 -1.04 -14.03 9.84
N CYS A 23 -1.69 -13.71 8.71
CA CYS A 23 -2.24 -14.73 7.83
C CYS A 23 -1.15 -15.66 7.24
N PRO A 24 -1.46 -16.94 6.98
CA PRO A 24 -0.51 -17.88 6.38
C PRO A 24 0.07 -17.39 5.05
N LYS A 25 1.24 -17.88 4.66
CA LYS A 25 1.73 -17.65 3.29
C LYS A 25 0.88 -18.47 2.32
N LYS A 26 0.42 -17.86 1.22
CA LYS A 26 -0.32 -18.55 0.14
C LYS A 26 -0.04 -17.93 -1.22
N ASP A 27 -0.23 -18.70 -2.28
CA ASP A 27 -0.14 -18.21 -3.66
C ASP A 27 -1.33 -17.33 -4.04
N ARG A 28 -1.06 -16.33 -4.88
CA ARG A 28 -2.09 -15.45 -5.42
C ARG A 28 -2.98 -16.22 -6.39
N PRO A 29 -4.32 -16.20 -6.21
CA PRO A 29 -5.24 -16.80 -7.17
C PRO A 29 -5.07 -16.19 -8.57
N ALA A 30 -5.29 -17.00 -9.60
CA ALA A 30 -5.27 -16.52 -10.98
C ALA A 30 -6.30 -15.40 -11.19
N GLY A 31 -5.90 -14.35 -11.91
CA GLY A 31 -6.76 -13.20 -12.22
C GLY A 31 -6.84 -12.14 -11.13
N GLN A 32 -6.16 -12.30 -9.98
CA GLN A 32 -6.00 -11.22 -9.00
C GLN A 32 -4.70 -10.45 -9.22
N ASN A 33 -4.76 -9.15 -8.94
CA ASN A 33 -3.62 -8.24 -9.06
C ASN A 33 -3.20 -7.61 -7.71
N ASP A 34 -3.90 -7.94 -6.63
CA ASP A 34 -3.59 -7.45 -5.29
C ASP A 34 -2.28 -8.07 -4.74
N CYS A 35 -1.66 -7.37 -3.79
CA CYS A 35 -0.48 -7.86 -3.08
C CYS A 35 -0.80 -8.36 -1.67
N SER A 36 -1.99 -8.05 -1.16
CA SER A 36 -2.48 -8.45 0.14
C SER A 36 -3.83 -9.15 0.03
N TYR A 37 -4.22 -9.80 1.11
CA TYR A 37 -5.52 -10.45 1.22
C TYR A 37 -5.95 -10.51 2.68
N TYR A 38 -7.23 -10.74 2.94
CA TYR A 38 -7.73 -10.94 4.30
C TYR A 38 -7.99 -12.43 4.59
N CYS A 39 -7.69 -12.85 5.82
CA CYS A 39 -8.06 -14.16 6.34
C CYS A 39 -8.72 -14.04 7.71
N GLN A 40 -9.45 -15.08 8.14
CA GLN A 40 -9.93 -15.14 9.51
C GLN A 40 -8.95 -15.90 10.40
N ILE A 41 -8.53 -15.27 11.50
CA ILE A 41 -7.77 -15.91 12.58
C ILE A 41 -8.55 -15.70 13.87
N LYS A 42 -8.97 -16.78 14.52
CA LYS A 42 -9.75 -16.73 15.78
C LYS A 42 -11.00 -15.83 15.70
N GLY A 43 -11.64 -15.77 14.53
CA GLY A 43 -12.83 -14.95 14.30
C GLY A 43 -12.58 -13.47 14.00
N GLN A 44 -11.31 -13.03 13.94
CA GLN A 44 -10.94 -11.69 13.52
C GLN A 44 -10.41 -11.70 12.09
N TRP A 45 -10.73 -10.65 11.33
CA TRP A 45 -10.15 -10.43 10.01
C TRP A 45 -8.75 -9.87 10.17
N GLU A 46 -7.79 -10.58 9.60
CA GLU A 46 -6.39 -10.26 9.67
C GLU A 46 -5.81 -10.09 8.26
N LEU A 47 -4.75 -9.30 8.16
CA LEU A 47 -4.08 -9.04 6.89
C LEU A 47 -3.05 -10.13 6.57
N GLY A 48 -3.00 -10.51 5.30
CA GLY A 48 -2.01 -11.40 4.72
C GLY A 48 -1.35 -10.76 3.50
N LYS A 49 -0.21 -11.33 3.10
CA LYS A 49 0.50 -10.92 1.89
C LYS A 49 0.72 -12.09 0.94
N TYR A 50 0.62 -11.79 -0.34
CA TYR A 50 1.09 -12.67 -1.41
C TYR A 50 2.61 -12.56 -1.56
N GLN A 51 3.16 -13.34 -2.49
CA GLN A 51 4.59 -13.40 -2.81
C GLN A 51 5.10 -12.00 -3.20
N ASN A 52 6.33 -11.69 -2.77
CA ASN A 52 7.06 -10.55 -3.30
C ASN A 52 7.46 -10.80 -4.77
N ASN A 53 7.67 -9.72 -5.51
CA ASN A 53 8.17 -9.72 -6.90
C ASN A 53 7.22 -10.31 -7.95
N ILE A 54 5.92 -10.36 -7.69
CA ILE A 54 4.89 -10.65 -8.69
C ILE A 54 4.27 -9.33 -9.21
N PRO A 55 3.79 -9.27 -10.46
CA PRO A 55 3.17 -8.07 -11.02
C PRO A 55 1.88 -7.71 -10.26
N CYS A 56 1.59 -6.44 -10.11
CA CYS A 56 0.35 -5.95 -9.50
C CYS A 56 -0.15 -4.71 -10.22
N ASP A 57 -1.40 -4.35 -9.94
CA ASP A 57 -2.03 -3.21 -10.58
C ASP A 57 -1.75 -1.91 -9.82
N TYR A 58 -0.62 -1.28 -10.11
CA TYR A 58 -0.27 0.00 -9.52
C TYR A 58 -1.05 1.11 -10.25
N ASN A 59 -1.89 1.84 -9.53
CA ASN A 59 -2.71 2.93 -10.06
C ASN A 59 -3.51 2.57 -11.34
N SER A 60 -4.04 1.34 -11.43
CA SER A 60 -4.79 0.86 -12.60
C SER A 60 -3.99 0.76 -13.91
N GLN A 61 -2.65 0.76 -13.84
CA GLN A 61 -1.75 0.69 -15.00
C GLN A 61 -1.07 -0.68 -15.18
N GLY A 62 -1.20 -1.60 -14.21
CA GLY A 62 -0.57 -2.91 -14.29
C GLY A 62 0.97 -2.90 -14.26
N ASP A 63 1.58 -1.77 -13.92
CA ASP A 63 3.03 -1.55 -13.91
C ASP A 63 3.64 -1.64 -12.50
N GLY A 64 2.94 -2.31 -11.59
CA GLY A 64 3.36 -2.51 -10.23
C GLY A 64 4.14 -3.80 -9.99
N ILE A 65 4.83 -3.83 -8.86
CA ILE A 65 5.45 -5.02 -8.28
C ILE A 65 5.11 -5.15 -6.80
N CYS A 66 4.72 -6.34 -6.36
CA CYS A 66 4.44 -6.59 -4.95
C CYS A 66 5.72 -6.57 -4.11
N LYS A 67 5.74 -5.76 -3.04
CA LYS A 67 6.76 -5.79 -2.00
C LYS A 67 6.09 -5.64 -0.63
N GLU A 68 6.36 -6.59 0.26
CA GLU A 68 5.83 -6.58 1.63
C GLU A 68 4.31 -6.39 1.71
N GLY A 69 3.57 -7.02 0.79
CA GLY A 69 2.10 -6.94 0.75
C GLY A 69 1.54 -5.67 0.11
N LEU A 70 2.38 -4.74 -0.35
CA LEU A 70 1.98 -3.51 -1.03
C LEU A 70 2.36 -3.55 -2.52
N CYS A 71 1.57 -2.86 -3.34
CA CYS A 71 1.88 -2.68 -4.76
C CYS A 71 2.73 -1.42 -4.93
N HIS A 72 3.97 -1.58 -5.40
CA HIS A 72 4.89 -0.48 -5.65
C HIS A 72 5.07 -0.29 -7.15
N TYR A 73 5.21 0.96 -7.58
CA TYR A 73 5.59 1.27 -8.95
C TYR A 73 6.87 0.53 -9.38
N ASN A 74 6.87 0.00 -10.60
CA ASN A 74 8.00 -0.69 -11.20
C ASN A 74 8.27 -0.16 -12.62
N GLU A 75 9.23 0.74 -12.75
CA GLU A 75 9.68 1.33 -14.02
C GLU A 75 9.97 0.28 -15.11
N LYS A 76 10.49 -0.89 -14.71
CA LYS A 76 10.82 -1.98 -15.64
C LYS A 76 9.57 -2.71 -16.16
N GLY A 77 8.47 -2.69 -15.40
CA GLY A 77 7.17 -3.21 -15.81
C GLY A 77 6.42 -2.28 -16.76
N SER A 78 6.57 -0.95 -16.58
CA SER A 78 5.98 0.06 -17.47
C SER A 78 6.53 0.00 -18.90
N SER A 79 7.75 -0.51 -19.08
CA SER A 79 8.41 -0.56 -20.40
C SER A 79 7.98 -1.75 -21.27
N GLY A 80 7.02 -2.59 -20.86
CA GLY A 80 6.71 -3.84 -21.58
C GLY A 80 5.31 -4.43 -21.43
N SER A 81 4.34 -3.70 -20.87
CA SER A 81 2.94 -4.19 -20.81
C SER A 81 2.18 -3.85 -22.10
N ASP A 82 2.60 -4.45 -23.22
CA ASP A 82 1.72 -4.64 -24.37
C ASP A 82 0.65 -5.67 -23.99
N ARG A 83 -0.52 -5.22 -23.52
CA ARG A 83 -1.86 -5.63 -24.03
C ARG A 83 -3.05 -5.15 -23.18
N ASN A 84 -3.88 -4.36 -23.87
CA ASN A 84 -5.34 -4.32 -23.86
C ASN A 84 -6.07 -4.00 -22.55
N THR A 85 -6.40 -2.72 -22.36
CA THR A 85 -7.78 -2.31 -22.01
C THR A 85 -8.07 -0.97 -22.67
N GLY A 86 -9.21 -0.91 -23.36
CA GLY A 86 -9.57 0.13 -24.31
C GLY A 86 -9.56 1.54 -23.71
N GLY A 87 -9.10 2.48 -24.53
CA GLY A 87 -9.17 3.89 -24.23
C GLY A 87 -10.62 4.33 -23.98
N SER A 88 -10.79 5.09 -22.90
CA SER A 88 -11.69 6.23 -22.90
C SER A 88 -10.99 7.32 -22.11
N GLN A 89 -10.17 8.10 -22.82
CA GLN A 89 -9.75 9.42 -22.34
C GLN A 89 -11.02 10.22 -22.08
N ASN A 90 -11.27 10.56 -20.82
CA ASN A 90 -11.99 11.77 -20.41
C ASN A 90 -11.48 12.10 -19.00
N HIS A 91 -10.39 12.85 -18.97
CA HIS A 91 -9.94 13.62 -17.81
C HIS A 91 -10.90 14.81 -17.65
N PRO A 92 -11.41 15.03 -16.43
CA PRO A 92 -11.30 16.37 -15.88
C PRO A 92 -10.65 16.31 -14.49
N GLU A 93 -9.50 16.99 -14.44
CA GLU A 93 -8.97 17.87 -13.40
C GLU A 93 -9.50 17.70 -11.96
N GLU A 94 -8.53 17.49 -11.09
CA GLU A 94 -8.60 17.37 -9.64
C GLU A 94 -9.31 18.57 -8.99
N GLU A 95 -10.46 18.34 -8.35
CA GLU A 95 -10.94 19.20 -7.28
C GLU A 95 -10.53 18.56 -5.95
N GLU A 96 -9.44 19.10 -5.39
CA GLU A 96 -9.03 18.88 -4.00
C GLU A 96 -10.16 19.36 -3.08
N GLU A 97 -11.03 18.44 -2.66
CA GLU A 97 -12.10 18.78 -1.73
C GLU A 97 -11.51 19.19 -0.36
N GLU A 98 -11.95 20.36 0.07
CA GLU A 98 -11.67 21.12 1.29
C GLU A 98 -12.27 20.43 2.53
N TRP A 99 -11.50 19.57 3.22
CA TRP A 99 -12.03 18.79 4.37
C TRP A 99 -11.77 19.42 5.75
N ASP A 100 -11.13 20.59 5.84
CA ASP A 100 -10.72 21.19 7.13
C ASP A 100 -11.31 22.59 7.39
N ARG A 101 -12.62 22.65 7.61
CA ARG A 101 -13.23 23.72 8.44
C ARG A 101 -14.14 23.15 9.51
N LYS A 102 -13.64 23.16 10.74
CA LYS A 102 -14.43 23.14 11.98
C LYS A 102 -14.07 24.37 12.80
#